data_AF-A0A411YJ53-F1
#
_entry.id   AF-A0A411YJ53-F1
#
_cell.length_a   1.000
_cell.length_b   1.000
_cell.length_c   1.000
_cell.angle_alpha   90.00
_cell.angle_beta   90.00
_cell.angle_gamma   90.00
#
_symmetry.space_group_name_H-M   'P 1'
#
loop_
_entity.id
_entity.type
_entity.pdbx_description
1 polymer ?
#
loop_
_entity_poly.entity_id
_entity_poly.type
_entity_poly.pdbx_seq_one_letter_code
_entity_poly.pdbx_strand_id
1 'polypeptide(L)'
;MPLGPRYVVRISPDDVGRRVSLRVRRPEARQGEPGHTDVLGELRRWDHGELEIARRDGSVAVVAEDDVVAGRTVPPPPPKRR
;
A
#
# COMPACT_ATOMS: atom_id res chain seq x y z
N MET A 1 -22.11 18.33 1.86
CA MET A 1 -20.64 18.28 1.65
C MET A 1 -20.10 17.09 2.45
N PRO A 2 -19.93 15.89 1.88
CA PRO A 2 -19.26 14.83 2.62
C PRO A 2 -17.77 15.14 2.71
N LEU A 3 -17.28 15.38 3.93
CA LEU A 3 -15.86 15.32 4.25
C LEU A 3 -15.47 13.84 4.21
N GLY A 4 -15.19 13.33 3.01
CA GLY A 4 -14.67 11.98 2.84
C GLY A 4 -13.36 11.79 3.64
N PRO A 5 -13.06 10.57 4.09
CA PRO A 5 -11.80 10.30 4.76
C PRO A 5 -10.64 10.80 3.91
N ARG A 6 -9.78 11.66 4.49
CA ARG A 6 -8.59 12.17 3.81
C ARG A 6 -7.56 11.05 3.77
N TYR A 7 -7.60 10.27 2.70
CA TYR A 7 -6.53 9.33 2.43
C TYR A 7 -5.25 10.10 2.07
N VAL A 8 -4.11 9.68 2.65
CA VAL A 8 -2.82 10.34 2.45
C VAL A 8 -1.78 9.26 2.14
N VAL A 9 -1.04 9.47 1.06
CA VAL A 9 0.14 8.68 0.72
C VAL A 9 1.36 9.36 1.34
N ARG A 10 1.98 8.71 2.32
CA ARG A 10 3.19 9.18 3.05
C ARG A 10 4.43 8.33 2.73
N ILE A 11 4.40 7.65 1.60
CA ILE A 11 5.52 6.86 1.09
C ILE A 11 6.06 7.54 -0.16
N SER A 12 7.29 7.23 -0.48
CA SER A 12 8.02 7.78 -1.63
C SER A 12 8.89 6.70 -2.27
N PRO A 13 9.45 6.96 -3.46
CA PRO A 13 10.41 6.04 -4.09
C PRO A 13 11.65 5.74 -3.22
N ASP A 14 11.99 6.59 -2.24
CA ASP A 14 13.07 6.33 -1.26
C ASP A 14 12.76 5.17 -0.32
N ASP A 15 11.47 4.80 -0.19
CA ASP A 15 11.03 3.70 0.66
C ASP A 15 11.16 2.33 -0.03
N VAL A 16 11.76 2.25 -1.23
CA VAL A 16 12.10 0.98 -1.89
C VAL A 16 13.02 0.15 -0.99
N GLY A 17 12.71 -1.13 -0.84
CA GLY A 17 13.32 -2.07 0.10
C GLY A 17 12.73 -2.02 1.52
N ARG A 18 11.77 -1.12 1.81
CA ARG A 18 11.10 -1.06 3.10
C ARG A 18 9.74 -1.74 3.05
N ARG A 19 9.28 -2.19 4.21
CA ARG A 19 7.93 -2.71 4.38
C ARG A 19 6.94 -1.55 4.38
N VAL A 20 5.95 -1.62 3.48
CA VAL A 20 4.91 -0.61 3.32
C VAL A 20 3.53 -1.24 3.45
N SER A 21 2.58 -0.40 3.82
CA SER A 21 1.15 -0.69 3.81
C SER A 21 0.49 0.25 2.83
N LEU A 22 -0.01 -0.30 1.73
CA LEU A 22 -0.80 0.43 0.75
C LEU A 22 -2.27 0.12 0.95
N ARG A 23 -3.10 1.12 0.73
CA ARG A 23 -4.54 0.98 0.64
C ARG A 23 -4.94 1.40 -0.76
N VAL A 24 -5.48 0.45 -1.49
CA VAL A 24 -5.73 0.53 -2.93
C VAL A 24 -7.22 0.55 -3.14
N ARG A 25 -7.73 1.48 -3.93
CA ARG A 25 -9.13 1.51 -4.34
C ARG A 25 -9.38 0.36 -5.32
N ARG A 26 -10.54 -0.28 -5.17
CA ARG A 26 -11.03 -1.32 -6.07
C ARG A 26 -12.17 -0.70 -6.87
N PRO A 27 -11.93 -0.20 -8.11
CA PRO A 27 -12.98 0.44 -8.90
C PRO A 27 -14.12 -0.53 -9.26
N GLU A 28 -13.83 -1.83 -9.29
CA GLU A 28 -14.75 -2.92 -9.62
C GLU A 28 -15.58 -3.47 -8.43
N ALA A 29 -15.41 -2.95 -7.21
CA ALA A 29 -16.12 -3.46 -6.05
C ALA A 29 -17.64 -3.21 -6.13
N ARG A 30 -18.47 -4.24 -5.92
CA ARG A 30 -19.93 -4.09 -5.89
C ARG A 30 -20.40 -3.41 -4.61
N GLN A 31 -21.64 -2.88 -4.64
CA GLN A 31 -22.32 -2.39 -3.43
C GLN A 31 -22.36 -3.52 -2.37
N GLY A 32 -21.73 -3.25 -1.22
CA GLY A 32 -21.58 -4.21 -0.12
C GLY A 32 -20.20 -4.84 0.01
N GLU A 33 -19.32 -4.69 -0.99
CA GLU A 33 -17.92 -5.12 -0.91
C GLU A 33 -17.01 -3.98 -0.44
N PRO A 34 -15.89 -4.30 0.21
CA PRO A 34 -14.89 -3.29 0.53
C PRO A 34 -14.35 -2.69 -0.78
N GLY A 35 -14.68 -1.42 -1.03
CA GLY A 35 -14.17 -0.64 -2.17
C GLY A 35 -12.68 -0.35 -2.14
N HIS A 36 -11.96 -0.92 -1.16
CA HIS A 36 -10.53 -0.80 -0.99
C HIS A 36 -9.93 -2.14 -0.54
N THR A 37 -8.71 -2.42 -0.99
CA THR A 37 -7.90 -3.54 -0.52
C THR A 37 -6.63 -3.03 0.13
N ASP A 38 -6.21 -3.68 1.22
CA ASP A 38 -5.00 -3.35 1.93
C ASP A 38 -3.89 -4.31 1.48
N VAL A 39 -2.81 -3.77 0.91
CA VAL A 39 -1.66 -4.52 0.43
C VAL A 39 -0.48 -4.27 1.37
N LEU A 40 0.01 -5.35 1.98
CA LEU A 40 1.16 -5.33 2.88
C LEU A 40 2.32 -6.10 2.26
N GLY A 41 3.48 -5.47 2.17
CA GLY A 41 4.69 -6.11 1.65
C GLY A 41 5.88 -5.18 1.61
N GLU A 42 6.98 -5.63 1.02
CA GLU A 42 8.16 -4.82 0.74
C GLU A 42 7.97 -4.09 -0.59
N LEU A 43 8.20 -2.77 -0.60
CA LEU A 43 8.22 -2.00 -1.84
C LEU A 43 9.46 -2.39 -2.65
N ARG A 44 9.30 -3.15 -3.74
CA ARG A 44 10.40 -3.58 -4.62
C ARG A 44 10.75 -2.52 -5.64
N ARG A 45 9.73 -1.91 -6.24
CA ARG A 45 9.87 -0.84 -7.22
C ARG A 45 8.74 0.15 -7.09
N TRP A 46 9.06 1.39 -7.40
CA TRP A 46 8.10 2.45 -7.62
C TRP A 46 8.60 3.23 -8.82
N ASP A 47 7.97 3.04 -9.97
CA ASP A 47 8.29 3.76 -11.20
C ASP A 47 7.10 3.68 -12.17
N HIS A 48 7.07 4.48 -13.22
CA HIS A 48 6.01 4.47 -14.24
C HIS A 48 4.57 4.62 -13.71
N GLY A 49 4.38 5.15 -12.49
CA GLY A 49 3.07 5.24 -11.85
C GLY A 49 2.55 3.89 -11.34
N GLU A 50 3.43 2.91 -11.13
CA GLU A 50 3.10 1.59 -10.57
C GLU A 50 4.03 1.26 -9.39
N LEU A 51 3.44 0.65 -8.36
CA LEU A 51 4.14 0.18 -7.17
C LEU A 51 4.17 -1.34 -7.19
N GLU A 52 5.38 -1.90 -7.21
CA GLU A 52 5.62 -3.33 -7.15
C GLU A 52 5.90 -3.73 -5.69
N ILE A 53 4.98 -4.49 -5.09
CA ILE A 53 5.06 -4.91 -3.69
C ILE A 53 5.32 -6.41 -3.60
N ALA A 54 6.47 -6.81 -3.06
CA ALA A 54 6.72 -8.20 -2.70
C ALA A 54 6.04 -8.54 -1.37
N ARG A 55 5.05 -9.42 -1.41
CA ARG A 55 4.39 -9.95 -0.21
C ARG A 55 5.31 -10.94 0.48
N ARG A 56 5.08 -11.14 1.78
CA ARG A 56 5.83 -12.12 2.60
C ARG A 56 5.72 -13.55 2.06
N ASP A 57 4.64 -13.86 1.36
CA ASP A 57 4.39 -15.16 0.74
C ASP A 57 5.23 -15.42 -0.54
N GLY A 58 6.04 -14.45 -0.97
CA GLY A 58 6.83 -14.53 -2.22
C GLY A 58 6.07 -14.06 -3.45
N SER A 59 4.75 -13.88 -3.34
CA SER A 59 3.93 -13.27 -4.39
C SER A 59 4.24 -11.77 -4.57
N VAL A 60 4.22 -11.29 -5.81
CA VAL A 60 4.36 -9.86 -6.14
C VAL A 60 3.00 -9.26 -6.47
N ALA A 61 2.69 -8.11 -5.87
CA ALA A 61 1.49 -7.35 -6.13
C ALA A 61 1.86 -6.05 -6.83
N VAL A 62 1.41 -5.90 -8.07
CA VAL A 62 1.55 -4.65 -8.83
C VAL A 62 0.29 -3.83 -8.60
N VAL A 63 0.48 -2.55 -8.26
CA VAL A 63 -0.59 -1.63 -7.92
C VAL A 63 -0.37 -0.32 -8.66
N ALA A 64 -1.36 0.18 -9.37
CA ALA A 64 -1.29 1.51 -9.98
C ALA A 64 -1.29 2.59 -8.87
N GLU A 65 -0.39 3.57 -8.98
CA GLU A 65 -0.30 4.71 -8.07
C GLU A 65 -1.63 5.46 -7.97
N ASP A 66 -2.36 5.57 -9.09
CA ASP A 66 -3.67 6.24 -9.17
C ASP A 66 -4.74 5.56 -8.28
N ASP A 67 -4.65 4.24 -8.13
CA ASP A 67 -5.53 3.49 -7.24
C ASP A 67 -5.10 3.57 -5.77
N VAL A 68 -3.86 3.97 -5.47
CA VAL A 68 -3.36 4.08 -4.09
C VAL A 68 -3.99 5.30 -3.42
N VAL A 69 -4.98 5.05 -2.58
CA VAL A 69 -5.61 6.11 -1.80
C VAL A 69 -4.74 6.49 -0.60
N ALA A 70 -4.14 5.51 0.08
CA ALA A 70 -3.26 5.75 1.22
C ALA A 70 -2.04 4.85 1.21
N GLY A 71 -0.94 5.35 1.75
CA GLY A 71 0.30 4.61 1.87
C GLY A 71 1.07 5.04 3.10
N ARG A 72 1.60 4.08 3.86
CA ARG A 72 2.54 4.38 4.96
C ARG A 72 3.66 3.35 5.00
N THR A 73 4.84 3.79 5.42
CA THR A 73 5.89 2.86 5.83
C THR A 73 5.52 2.17 7.13
N VAL A 74 5.84 0.88 7.20
CA VAL A 74 5.66 0.04 8.38
C VAL A 74 7.06 -0.31 8.88
N PRO A 75 7.51 0.26 10.01
CA PRO A 75 8.78 -0.12 10.58
C PRO A 75 8.77 -1.61 10.97
N PRO A 76 9.91 -2.31 10.91
CA PRO A 76 10.00 -3.66 11.44
C PRO A 76 9.61 -3.65 12.92
N PRO A 77 8.99 -4.74 13.43
CA PRO A 77 8.64 -4.83 14.84
C PRO A 77 9.90 -4.60 15.69
N PRO A 78 9.79 -3.83 16.78
CA PRO A 78 10.94 -3.53 17.63
C PRO A 78 11.58 -4.83 18.15
N PRO A 79 12.91 -4.88 18.31
CA PRO A 79 13.59 -6.05 18.84
C PRO A 79 13.02 -6.39 20.22
N LYS A 80 12.71 -7.68 20.43
CA LYS A 80 12.17 -8.17 21.69
C LYS A 80 13.21 -7.93 22.79
N ARG A 81 12.93 -7.02 23.74
CA ARG A 81 13.77 -6.82 24.92
C ARG A 81 13.79 -8.14 25.71
N ARG A 82 14.99 -8.66 25.94
CA ARG A 82 15.25 -9.84 26.77
C ARG A 82 15.49 -9.41 28.21
#